data_AF-A0A6P1DX82-F1
#
_entry.id   AF-A0A6P1DX82-F1
#
_cell.length_a   1.000
_cell.length_b   1.000
_cell.length_c   1.000
_cell.angle_alpha   90.00
_cell.angle_beta   90.00
_cell.angle_gamma   90.00
#
_symmetry.space_group_name_H-M   'P 1'
#
loop_
_entity.id
_entity.type
_entity.pdbx_description
1 polymer ?
#
loop_
_entity_poly.entity_id
_entity_poly.type
_entity_poly.pdbx_seq_one_letter_code
_entity_poly.pdbx_strand_id
1 'polypeptide(L)'
;MQTPTPERPDTVTRLQAVYGPPSQAGFGSAVFFVPLAAGDDLTGAALAHYRTFVGARWERLGEQAWMEPWRQVYVRPAGAQADIAAELRAISDPDALRSVPMFLAAIDDPEAARAALGAAFDAPAVGELRVFNLGDGGAMSGLLIAARHAPGGAAILQVFLMD
;
A
#
# COMPACT_ATOMS: atom_id res chain seq x y z
N MET A 1 -15.19 -15.03 -18.73
CA MET A 1 -13.94 -15.81 -18.54
C MET A 1 -13.38 -15.40 -17.19
N GLN A 2 -13.14 -16.34 -16.27
CA GLN A 2 -12.48 -16.03 -15.00
C GLN A 2 -10.98 -15.95 -15.27
N THR A 3 -10.37 -14.79 -15.04
CA THR A 3 -8.91 -14.64 -15.07
C THR A 3 -8.33 -15.56 -13.99
N PRO A 4 -7.32 -16.39 -14.29
CA PRO A 4 -6.69 -17.21 -13.26
C PRO A 4 -6.18 -16.32 -12.14
N THR A 5 -6.49 -16.68 -10.89
CA THR A 5 -5.95 -15.97 -9.73
C THR A 5 -4.42 -16.15 -9.75
N PRO A 6 -3.62 -15.07 -9.74
CA PRO A 6 -2.18 -15.19 -9.74
C PRO A 6 -1.73 -15.96 -8.49
N GLU A 7 -0.80 -16.89 -8.66
CA GLU A 7 -0.16 -17.55 -7.53
C GLU A 7 0.52 -16.50 -6.67
N ARG A 8 0.29 -16.55 -5.35
CA ARG A 8 0.83 -15.56 -4.42
C ARG A 8 2.34 -15.77 -4.30
N PRO A 9 3.17 -14.77 -4.63
CA PRO A 9 4.62 -14.88 -4.46
C PRO A 9 5.02 -14.97 -2.98
N ASP A 10 6.14 -15.63 -2.69
CA ASP A 10 6.73 -15.70 -1.34
C ASP A 10 6.99 -14.30 -0.74
N THR A 11 7.27 -13.31 -1.58
CA THR A 11 7.49 -11.93 -1.16
C THR A 11 6.24 -11.32 -0.52
N VAL A 12 5.05 -11.63 -1.05
CA VAL A 12 3.77 -11.21 -0.44
C VAL A 12 3.55 -11.92 0.89
N THR A 13 3.86 -13.21 0.98
CA THR A 13 3.76 -13.97 2.23
C THR A 13 4.66 -13.39 3.31
N ARG A 14 5.89 -13.01 2.97
CA ARG A 14 6.82 -12.32 3.89
C ARG A 14 6.30 -10.95 4.30
N LEU A 15 5.73 -10.19 3.36
CA LEU A 15 5.14 -8.89 3.67
C LEU A 15 3.95 -9.04 4.64
N GLN A 16 3.09 -10.05 4.44
CA GLN A 16 1.98 -10.38 5.33
C GLN A 16 2.43 -10.85 6.71
N ALA A 17 3.57 -11.54 6.81
CA ALA A 17 4.13 -11.94 8.10
C ALA A 17 4.57 -10.72 8.95
N VAL A 18 5.02 -9.65 8.29
CA VAL A 18 5.45 -8.41 8.95
C VAL A 18 4.27 -7.48 9.23
N TYR A 19 3.43 -7.24 8.23
CA TYR A 19 2.40 -6.20 8.26
C TYR A 19 0.97 -6.71 8.38
N GLY A 20 0.82 -8.02 8.54
CA GLY A 20 -0.48 -8.65 8.71
C GLY A 20 -1.16 -9.05 7.38
N PRO A 21 -2.08 -10.03 7.45
CA PRO A 21 -2.87 -10.49 6.32
C PRO A 21 -3.87 -9.41 5.84
N PRO A 22 -4.58 -9.63 4.72
CA PRO A 22 -5.70 -8.79 4.32
C PRO A 22 -6.69 -8.63 5.47
N SER A 23 -7.16 -7.40 5.70
CA SER A 23 -7.99 -7.06 6.84
C SER A 23 -9.05 -6.01 6.47
N GLN A 24 -10.14 -5.96 7.23
CA GLN A 24 -11.16 -4.90 7.18
C GLN A 24 -11.27 -4.19 8.53
N ALA A 25 -10.19 -4.24 9.32
CA ALA A 25 -10.17 -3.73 10.68
C ALA A 25 -10.18 -2.20 10.76
N GLY A 26 -9.91 -1.49 9.65
CA GLY A 26 -9.86 -0.03 9.56
C GLY A 26 -8.89 0.62 10.54
N PHE A 27 -7.83 -0.09 10.94
CA PHE A 27 -6.73 0.36 11.79
C PHE A 27 -5.58 -0.67 11.70
N GLY A 28 -4.35 -0.23 11.94
CA GLY A 28 -3.14 -1.04 11.83
C GLY A 28 -2.70 -1.19 10.36
N SER A 29 -2.05 -2.30 10.04
CA SER A 29 -1.59 -2.62 8.69
C SER A 29 -2.32 -3.82 8.08
N ALA A 30 -2.34 -3.87 6.74
CA ALA A 30 -2.79 -5.02 5.98
C ALA A 30 -2.11 -5.07 4.61
N VAL A 31 -1.84 -6.29 4.14
CA VAL A 31 -1.31 -6.54 2.79
C VAL A 31 -2.35 -7.27 1.95
N PHE A 32 -2.74 -6.67 0.83
CA PHE A 32 -3.55 -7.31 -0.20
C PHE A 32 -2.69 -7.69 -1.41
N PHE A 33 -3.03 -8.82 -2.01
CA PHE A 33 -2.49 -9.22 -3.30
C PHE A 33 -3.65 -9.60 -4.21
N VAL A 34 -3.82 -8.85 -5.29
CA VAL A 34 -5.00 -8.95 -6.14
C VAL A 34 -4.65 -9.04 -7.61
N PRO A 35 -5.42 -9.79 -8.42
CA PRO A 35 -5.33 -9.69 -9.86
C PRO A 35 -5.72 -8.28 -10.31
N LEU A 36 -4.99 -7.77 -11.30
CA LEU A 36 -5.15 -6.46 -11.92
C LEU A 36 -4.85 -6.60 -13.41
N ALA A 37 -5.89 -6.60 -14.23
CA ALA A 37 -5.79 -6.84 -15.66
C ALA A 37 -4.90 -5.79 -16.36
N ALA A 38 -4.39 -6.15 -17.54
CA ALA A 38 -3.69 -5.21 -18.40
C ALA A 38 -4.64 -4.07 -18.80
N GLY A 39 -4.37 -2.85 -18.30
CA GLY A 39 -5.20 -1.67 -18.51
C GLY A 39 -6.04 -1.24 -17.31
N ASP A 40 -6.19 -2.08 -16.28
CA ASP A 40 -6.82 -1.64 -15.03
C ASP A 40 -5.98 -0.55 -14.38
N ASP A 41 -6.61 0.45 -13.76
CA ASP A 41 -5.90 1.54 -13.09
C ASP A 41 -5.46 1.15 -11.68
N LEU A 42 -4.18 1.40 -11.37
CA LEU A 42 -3.61 1.10 -10.06
C LEU A 42 -4.19 2.00 -8.96
N THR A 43 -4.53 3.27 -9.28
CA THR A 43 -5.20 4.16 -8.32
C THR A 43 -6.58 3.64 -7.97
N GLY A 44 -7.38 3.24 -8.96
CA GLY A 44 -8.70 2.64 -8.74
C GLY A 44 -8.64 1.37 -7.87
N ALA A 45 -7.66 0.49 -8.13
CA ALA A 45 -7.44 -0.70 -7.32
C ALA A 45 -7.04 -0.38 -5.87
N ALA A 46 -6.16 0.61 -5.68
CA ALA A 46 -5.74 1.09 -4.38
C ALA A 46 -6.93 1.67 -3.59
N LEU A 47 -7.75 2.51 -4.21
CA LEU A 47 -8.94 3.11 -3.57
C LEU A 47 -9.98 2.05 -3.17
N ALA A 48 -10.24 1.07 -4.03
CA ALA A 48 -11.15 -0.03 -3.72
C ALA A 48 -10.72 -0.83 -2.48
N HIS A 49 -9.41 -1.05 -2.33
CA HIS A 49 -8.86 -1.76 -1.18
C HIS A 49 -8.73 -0.90 0.07
N TYR A 50 -8.52 0.41 -0.09
CA TYR A 50 -8.63 1.34 1.01
C TYR A 50 -10.04 1.32 1.60
N ARG A 51 -11.10 1.40 0.76
CA ARG A 51 -12.50 1.27 1.21
C ARG A 51 -12.76 -0.06 1.90
N THR A 52 -12.23 -1.16 1.35
CA THR A 52 -12.35 -2.50 1.93
C THR A 52 -11.67 -2.58 3.31
N PHE A 53 -10.46 -2.04 3.42
CA PHE A 53 -9.69 -2.04 4.66
C PHE A 53 -10.38 -1.22 5.76
N VAL A 54 -10.90 -0.04 5.43
CA VAL A 54 -11.66 0.82 6.35
C VAL A 54 -12.97 0.17 6.78
N GLY A 55 -13.60 -0.60 5.88
CA GLY A 55 -14.77 -1.42 6.17
C GLY A 55 -15.96 -0.58 6.66
N ALA A 56 -16.61 -1.03 7.73
CA ALA A 56 -17.80 -0.36 8.28
C ALA A 56 -17.57 1.09 8.72
N ARG A 57 -16.32 1.51 8.98
CA ARG A 57 -16.03 2.91 9.31
C ARG A 57 -16.20 3.84 8.10
N TRP A 58 -16.11 3.33 6.88
CA TRP A 58 -16.29 4.09 5.65
C TRP A 58 -17.69 4.67 5.60
N GLU A 59 -18.68 3.81 5.78
CA GLU A 59 -20.10 4.17 5.78
C GLU A 59 -20.47 5.01 7.01
N ARG A 60 -19.84 4.73 8.17
CA ARG A 60 -20.16 5.44 9.43
C ARG A 60 -19.69 6.89 9.44
N LEU A 61 -18.48 7.18 8.96
CA LEU A 61 -17.93 8.54 8.94
C LEU A 61 -18.21 9.26 7.61
N GLY A 62 -18.63 8.52 6.59
CA GLY A 62 -18.96 9.02 5.27
C GLY A 62 -17.74 9.09 4.35
N GLU A 63 -17.97 8.83 3.06
CA GLU A 63 -16.93 8.82 2.02
C GLU A 63 -16.14 10.14 1.96
N GLN A 64 -16.80 11.28 2.16
CA GLN A 64 -16.15 12.59 2.12
C GLN A 64 -14.99 12.70 3.13
N ALA A 65 -15.15 12.20 4.35
CA ALA A 65 -14.12 12.24 5.38
C ALA A 65 -12.88 11.43 4.96
N TRP A 66 -13.10 10.24 4.40
CA TRP A 66 -12.01 9.36 3.97
C TRP A 66 -11.33 9.80 2.67
N MET A 67 -12.05 10.54 1.83
CA MET A 67 -11.56 11.05 0.56
C MET A 67 -10.89 12.42 0.66
N GLU A 68 -11.15 13.21 1.71
CA GLU A 68 -10.50 14.50 1.93
C GLU A 68 -8.96 14.39 1.97
N PRO A 69 -8.34 13.48 2.75
CA PRO A 69 -6.89 13.33 2.77
C PRO A 69 -6.36 12.43 1.63
N TRP A 70 -7.24 11.76 0.88
CA TRP A 70 -6.85 10.86 -0.21
C TRP A 70 -6.17 11.64 -1.34
N ARG A 71 -4.86 11.44 -1.46
CA ARG A 71 -4.06 12.00 -2.54
C ARG A 71 -2.84 11.14 -2.82
N GLN A 72 -2.43 11.10 -4.07
CA GLN A 72 -1.16 10.50 -4.44
C GLN A 72 -0.01 11.40 -3.97
N VAL A 73 0.86 10.87 -3.12
CA VAL A 73 2.00 11.61 -2.53
C VAL A 73 3.35 11.20 -3.12
N TYR A 74 3.40 10.08 -3.85
CA TYR A 74 4.59 9.64 -4.57
C TYR A 74 4.24 8.77 -5.77
N VAL A 75 5.06 8.87 -6.82
CA VAL A 75 5.10 7.94 -7.96
C VAL A 75 6.55 7.65 -8.26
N ARG A 76 6.89 6.37 -8.40
CA ARG A 76 8.23 5.97 -8.86
C ARG A 76 8.43 6.42 -10.32
N PRO A 77 9.43 7.27 -10.62
CA PRO A 77 9.71 7.67 -11.99
C PRO A 77 10.11 6.47 -12.84
N ALA A 78 9.73 6.47 -14.12
CA ALA A 78 10.10 5.41 -15.05
C ALA A 78 11.63 5.31 -15.17
N GLY A 79 12.18 4.10 -15.00
CA GLY A 79 13.61 3.83 -15.06
C GLY A 79 14.41 4.26 -13.83
N ALA A 80 13.77 4.78 -12.78
CA ALA A 80 14.43 5.02 -11.50
C ALA A 80 14.93 3.72 -10.87
N GLN A 81 16.07 3.78 -10.17
CA GLN A 81 16.52 2.67 -9.34
C GLN A 81 15.52 2.47 -8.20
N ALA A 82 14.99 1.26 -8.09
CA ALA A 82 14.03 0.92 -7.04
C ALA A 82 14.73 0.83 -5.68
N ASP A 83 14.24 1.61 -4.71
CA ASP A 83 14.60 1.56 -3.30
C ASP A 83 13.43 2.12 -2.48
N ILE A 84 12.45 1.27 -2.16
CA ILE A 84 11.21 1.68 -1.49
C ILE A 84 11.47 2.40 -0.17
N ALA A 85 12.55 2.06 0.53
CA ALA A 85 12.89 2.71 1.78
C ALA A 85 13.41 4.14 1.55
N ALA A 86 14.20 4.39 0.50
CA ALA A 86 14.60 5.74 0.11
C ALA A 86 13.41 6.54 -0.45
N GLU A 87 12.57 5.90 -1.26
CA GLU A 87 11.38 6.52 -1.87
C GLU A 87 10.38 7.00 -0.84
N LEU A 88 10.06 6.18 0.17
CA LEU A 88 9.18 6.58 1.27
C LEU A 88 9.75 7.77 2.06
N ARG A 89 11.07 7.82 2.26
CA ARG A 89 11.74 8.94 2.93
C ARG A 89 11.78 10.21 2.08
N ALA A 90 11.64 10.08 0.76
CA ALA A 90 11.63 11.20 -0.17
C ALA A 90 10.23 11.83 -0.34
N ILE A 91 9.19 11.28 0.29
CA ILE A 91 7.86 11.88 0.30
C ILE A 91 7.93 13.27 0.95
N SER A 92 7.49 14.30 0.23
CA SER A 92 7.51 15.69 0.73
C SER A 92 6.23 16.08 1.47
N ASP A 93 5.18 15.27 1.35
CA ASP A 93 3.88 15.55 1.93
C ASP A 93 3.92 15.42 3.47
N PRO A 94 3.65 16.50 4.23
CA PRO A 94 3.84 16.50 5.68
C PRO A 94 2.95 15.52 6.45
N ASP A 95 1.75 15.22 5.95
CA ASP A 95 0.83 14.31 6.63
C ASP A 95 1.26 12.87 6.38
N ALA A 96 1.57 12.53 5.13
CA ALA A 96 2.09 11.22 4.75
C ALA A 96 3.40 10.90 5.46
N LEU A 97 4.30 11.89 5.61
CA LEU A 97 5.59 11.73 6.29
C LEU A 97 5.47 11.20 7.72
N ARG A 98 4.37 11.50 8.44
CA ARG A 98 4.15 11.01 9.81
C ARG A 98 3.97 9.50 9.87
N SER A 99 3.44 8.92 8.79
CA SER A 99 3.22 7.47 8.70
C SER A 99 4.46 6.71 8.24
N VAL A 100 5.43 7.36 7.59
CA VAL A 100 6.64 6.68 7.05
C VAL A 100 7.43 5.90 8.11
N PRO A 101 7.67 6.42 9.34
CA PRO A 101 8.34 5.65 10.39
C PRO A 101 7.62 4.34 10.74
N MET A 102 6.29 4.26 10.63
CA MET A 102 5.52 3.05 10.94
C MET A 102 5.79 1.90 9.96
N PHE A 103 6.28 2.21 8.76
CA PHE A 103 6.72 1.22 7.78
C PHE A 103 8.19 0.85 7.94
N LEU A 104 9.03 1.75 8.45
CA LEU A 104 10.49 1.58 8.35
C LEU A 104 11.19 1.32 9.68
N ALA A 105 10.63 1.80 10.80
CA ALA A 105 11.36 1.92 12.06
C ALA A 105 10.52 1.65 13.32
N ALA A 106 9.23 2.01 13.31
CA ALA A 106 8.32 1.83 14.45
C ALA A 106 7.51 0.53 14.32
N ILE A 107 8.23 -0.56 14.03
CA ILE A 107 7.75 -1.94 13.95
C ILE A 107 8.72 -2.82 14.74
N ASP A 108 8.24 -3.94 15.27
CA ASP A 108 9.02 -4.81 16.18
C ASP A 108 10.38 -5.24 15.59
N ASP A 109 10.42 -5.51 14.28
CA ASP A 109 11.64 -5.83 13.54
C ASP A 109 11.81 -4.91 12.30
N PRO A 110 12.48 -3.76 12.46
CA PRO A 110 12.72 -2.81 11.37
C PRO A 110 13.61 -3.34 10.24
N GLU A 111 14.43 -4.36 10.51
CA GLU A 111 15.29 -4.97 9.50
C GLU A 111 14.46 -5.92 8.62
N ALA A 112 13.69 -6.81 9.25
CA ALA A 112 12.74 -7.67 8.53
C ALA A 112 11.71 -6.86 7.74
N ALA A 113 11.23 -5.74 8.29
CA ALA A 113 10.31 -4.85 7.62
C ALA A 113 10.90 -4.23 6.34
N ARG A 114 12.12 -3.68 6.42
CA ARG A 114 12.81 -3.13 5.25
C ARG A 114 13.12 -4.22 4.22
N ALA A 115 13.55 -5.40 4.66
CA ALA A 115 13.82 -6.53 3.78
C ALA A 115 12.54 -7.02 3.06
N ALA A 116 11.42 -7.10 3.78
CA ALA A 116 10.14 -7.51 3.21
C ALA A 116 9.60 -6.46 2.22
N LEU A 117 9.68 -5.17 2.57
CA LEU A 117 9.32 -4.08 1.66
C LEU A 117 10.17 -4.12 0.39
N GLY A 118 11.49 -4.20 0.52
CA GLY A 118 12.39 -4.24 -0.64
C GLY A 118 12.14 -5.47 -1.53
N ALA A 119 11.94 -6.64 -0.93
CA ALA A 119 11.62 -7.86 -1.69
C ALA A 119 10.29 -7.75 -2.47
N ALA A 120 9.30 -7.02 -1.95
CA ALA A 120 8.00 -6.85 -2.60
C ALA A 120 7.98 -5.71 -3.63
N PHE A 121 8.63 -4.58 -3.32
CA PHE A 121 8.48 -3.32 -4.05
C PHE A 121 9.69 -2.94 -4.90
N ASP A 122 10.88 -3.47 -4.61
CA ASP A 122 12.10 -3.20 -5.38
C ASP A 122 12.43 -4.32 -6.38
N ALA A 123 11.57 -5.34 -6.44
CA ALA A 123 11.71 -6.41 -7.41
C ALA A 123 11.68 -5.83 -8.85
N PRO A 124 12.54 -6.31 -9.77
CA PRO A 124 12.55 -5.86 -11.17
C PRO A 124 11.23 -6.07 -11.91
N ALA A 125 10.39 -6.95 -11.38
CA ALA A 125 9.05 -7.23 -11.85
C ALA A 125 8.05 -6.10 -11.52
N VAL A 126 8.35 -5.18 -10.60
CA VAL A 126 7.48 -4.03 -10.30
C VAL A 126 7.65 -2.97 -11.38
N GLY A 127 6.63 -2.85 -12.24
CA GLY A 127 6.63 -1.89 -13.35
C GLY A 127 6.03 -0.53 -13.01
N GLU A 128 5.24 -0.47 -11.93
CA GLU A 128 4.56 0.74 -11.49
C GLU A 128 4.46 0.75 -9.97
N LEU A 129 4.75 1.88 -9.34
CA LEU A 129 4.58 2.09 -7.90
C LEU A 129 4.03 3.49 -7.61
N ARG A 130 3.00 3.54 -6.77
CA ARG A 130 2.36 4.77 -6.29
C ARG A 130 2.19 4.68 -4.78
N VAL A 131 2.30 5.82 -4.10
CA VAL A 131 1.99 5.94 -2.67
C VAL A 131 0.89 6.97 -2.49
N PHE A 132 -0.09 6.64 -1.67
CA PHE A 132 -1.24 7.49 -1.36
C PHE A 132 -1.29 7.80 0.13
N ASN A 133 -1.60 9.05 0.45
CA ASN A 133 -1.98 9.44 1.80
C ASN A 133 -3.41 8.97 2.10
N LEU A 134 -3.64 8.53 3.33
CA LEU A 134 -4.93 8.05 3.83
C LEU A 134 -5.27 8.76 5.15
N GLY A 135 -6.54 8.71 5.53
CA GLY A 135 -7.02 9.24 6.79
C GLY A 135 -8.50 9.59 6.75
N ASP A 136 -9.05 10.02 7.88
CA ASP A 136 -10.43 10.52 8.00
C ASP A 136 -10.51 12.06 8.02
N GLY A 137 -9.40 12.75 7.75
CA GLY A 137 -9.29 14.21 7.86
C GLY A 137 -9.19 14.70 9.33
N GLY A 138 -9.21 13.79 10.30
CA GLY A 138 -9.20 14.08 11.72
C GLY A 138 -8.11 13.32 12.46
N ALA A 139 -8.52 12.33 13.24
CA ALA A 139 -7.60 11.55 14.08
C ALA A 139 -6.79 10.56 13.24
N MET A 140 -7.43 9.94 12.25
CA MET A 140 -6.83 8.83 11.55
C MET A 140 -5.94 9.30 10.40
N SER A 141 -4.71 8.77 10.34
CA SER A 141 -3.74 9.07 9.29
C SER A 141 -2.97 7.82 8.88
N GLY A 142 -2.55 7.76 7.62
CA GLY A 142 -1.97 6.54 7.08
C GLY A 142 -1.36 6.68 5.70
N LEU A 143 -0.83 5.57 5.21
CA LEU A 143 -0.25 5.44 3.88
C LEU A 143 -0.68 4.14 3.21
N LEU A 144 -0.85 4.19 1.89
CA LEU A 144 -1.02 3.03 1.03
C LEU A 144 0.10 3.00 0.00
N ILE A 145 0.87 1.92 -0.04
CA ILE A 145 1.83 1.63 -1.11
C ILE A 145 1.16 0.67 -2.08
N ALA A 146 1.00 1.09 -3.32
CA ALA A 146 0.43 0.28 -4.40
C ALA A 146 1.49 0.01 -5.44
N ALA A 147 1.71 -1.25 -5.78
CA ALA A 147 2.64 -1.64 -6.83
C ALA A 147 2.04 -2.66 -7.78
N ARG A 148 2.24 -2.45 -9.09
CA ARG A 148 1.88 -3.42 -10.12
C ARG A 148 3.07 -4.31 -10.42
N HIS A 149 2.85 -5.61 -10.30
CA HIS A 149 3.81 -6.64 -10.65
C HIS A 149 3.56 -7.14 -12.09
N ALA A 150 4.63 -7.23 -12.87
CA ALA A 150 4.71 -7.83 -14.20
C ALA A 150 5.77 -8.94 -14.19
N PRO A 151 5.59 -10.10 -14.86
CA PRO A 151 4.44 -10.57 -15.62
C PRO A 151 3.37 -11.19 -14.70
N GLY A 152 2.10 -10.99 -15.03
CA GLY A 152 0.99 -11.64 -14.30
C GLY A 152 -0.20 -10.72 -14.00
N GLY A 153 -0.02 -9.40 -14.12
CA GLY A 153 -1.10 -8.45 -13.90
C GLY A 153 -1.65 -8.61 -12.48
N ALA A 154 -0.81 -8.43 -11.47
CA ALA A 154 -1.23 -8.44 -10.08
C ALA A 154 -0.74 -7.16 -9.40
N ALA A 155 -1.44 -6.73 -8.35
CA ALA A 155 -1.04 -5.63 -7.52
C ALA A 155 -0.79 -6.08 -6.09
N ILE A 156 0.28 -5.57 -5.49
CA ILE A 156 0.55 -5.64 -4.06
C ILE A 156 0.12 -4.29 -3.47
N LEU A 157 -0.77 -4.35 -2.48
CA LEU A 157 -1.31 -3.17 -1.80
C LEU A 157 -1.01 -3.31 -0.32
N GLN A 158 -0.07 -2.51 0.17
CA GLN A 158 0.29 -2.44 1.58
C GLN A 158 -0.39 -1.20 2.17
N VAL A 159 -1.32 -1.40 3.09
CA VAL A 159 -2.08 -0.32 3.76
C VAL A 159 -1.63 -0.23 5.20
N PHE A 160 -1.48 0.99 5.71
CA PHE A 160 -1.34 1.27 7.14
C PHE A 160 -2.21 2.48 7.51
N LEU A 161 -2.89 2.40 8.65
CA LEU A 161 -3.71 3.47 9.20
C LEU A 161 -3.62 3.46 10.73
N MET A 162 -3.28 4.59 11.32
CA MET A 162 -3.26 4.81 12.77
C MET A 162 -4.26 5.90 13.16
N ASP A 163 -4.51 6.03 14.46
CA ASP A 163 -5.36 7.05 15.10
C ASP A 163 -4.55 8.17 15.77
#